data_AF-A0A1W9QG98-F1
#
_entry.id   AF-A0A1W9QG98-F1
#
_cell.length_a   1.000
_cell.length_b   1.000
_cell.length_c   1.000
_cell.angle_alpha   90.00
_cell.angle_beta   90.00
_cell.angle_gamma   90.00
#
_symmetry.space_group_name_H-M   'P 1'
#
loop_
_entity.id
_entity.type
_entity.pdbx_description
1 polymer ?
#
loop_
_entity_poly.entity_id
_entity_poly.type
_entity_poly.pdbx_seq_one_letter_code
_entity_poly.pdbx_strand_id
1 'polypeptide(L)'
;MLGASACQPRIGDDCRVNQDCSGERQRICDTSQPGGYCTLANCTESSCPEGESICVMFNSSSSAVPACEYPGKLSPSARTFCMMTCNSDSDCRTDYFCTDIGGPDPWGALVVQKDAPTTKICIAKQAGQPIPEDHPAEVCQPGFSLGGAASE
;
A
#
# COMPACT_ATOMS: atom_id res chain seq x y z
N MET A 1 -2.90 -30.52 31.24
CA MET A 1 -1.99 -29.52 30.63
C MET A 1 -2.85 -28.41 30.07
N LEU A 2 -2.81 -27.22 30.66
CA LEU A 2 -3.46 -26.02 30.14
C LEU A 2 -2.57 -25.49 29.01
N GLY A 3 -2.95 -25.76 27.76
CA GLY A 3 -2.28 -25.19 26.60
C GLY A 3 -2.55 -23.68 26.60
N ALA A 4 -1.52 -22.88 26.86
CA ALA A 4 -1.59 -21.45 26.57
C ALA A 4 -1.75 -21.32 25.06
N SER A 5 -2.94 -20.94 24.60
CA SER A 5 -3.13 -20.39 23.28
C SER A 5 -2.36 -19.07 23.24
N ALA A 6 -1.07 -19.12 22.89
CA ALA A 6 -0.34 -17.93 22.50
C ALA A 6 -1.09 -17.36 21.30
N CYS A 7 -1.71 -16.19 21.48
CA CYS A 7 -2.33 -15.45 20.38
C CYS A 7 -1.30 -15.35 19.27
N GLN A 8 -1.59 -15.98 18.14
CA GLN A 8 -0.72 -15.84 16.99
C GLN A 8 -0.81 -14.38 16.54
N PRO A 9 0.33 -13.72 16.28
CA PRO A 9 0.32 -12.38 15.69
C PRO A 9 -0.51 -12.38 14.42
N ARG A 10 -1.08 -11.24 14.07
CA ARG A 10 -2.02 -11.02 12.97
C ARG A 10 -1.51 -9.96 12.01
N ILE A 11 -2.08 -9.93 10.81
CA ILE A 11 -1.81 -8.83 9.88
C ILE A 11 -2.31 -7.54 10.52
N GLY A 12 -1.44 -6.54 10.60
CA GLY A 12 -1.73 -5.25 11.21
C GLY A 12 -1.35 -5.08 12.67
N ASP A 13 -0.89 -6.14 13.33
CA ASP A 13 -0.34 -6.05 14.69
C ASP A 13 0.93 -5.17 14.72
N ASP A 14 1.21 -4.58 15.88
CA ASP A 14 2.45 -3.85 16.13
C ASP A 14 3.65 -4.80 16.22
N CYS A 15 4.82 -4.28 15.83
CA CYS A 15 6.04 -5.07 15.82
C CYS A 15 7.27 -4.18 15.83
N ARG A 16 8.41 -4.75 16.20
CA ARG A 16 9.73 -4.11 16.08
C ARG A 16 10.69 -4.95 15.24
N VAL A 17 10.51 -6.27 15.25
CA VAL A 17 11.32 -7.22 14.49
C VAL A 17 10.42 -8.31 13.88
N ASN A 18 10.92 -9.01 12.85
CA ASN A 18 10.13 -10.02 12.15
C ASN A 18 9.65 -11.17 13.06
N GLN A 19 10.38 -11.48 14.13
CA GLN A 19 10.00 -12.51 15.10
C GLN A 19 8.71 -12.18 15.85
N ASP A 20 8.35 -10.90 15.95
CA ASP A 20 7.10 -10.46 16.59
C ASP A 20 5.88 -10.84 15.74
N CYS A 21 6.04 -11.03 14.42
CA CYS A 21 4.93 -11.29 13.49
C CYS A 21 4.72 -12.77 13.16
N SER A 22 5.75 -13.62 13.31
CA SER A 22 5.66 -15.06 13.08
C SER A 22 6.91 -15.79 13.58
N GLY A 23 6.71 -16.92 14.26
CA GLY A 23 7.79 -17.87 14.55
C GLY A 23 8.30 -18.61 13.30
N GLU A 24 7.48 -18.70 12.24
CA GLU A 24 7.71 -19.52 11.04
C GLU A 24 8.01 -18.68 9.77
N ARG A 25 8.35 -17.39 9.93
CA ARG A 25 8.97 -16.51 8.90
C ARG A 25 8.15 -16.15 7.65
N GLN A 26 6.84 -16.31 7.62
CA GLN A 26 6.06 -15.79 6.47
C GLN A 26 5.76 -14.29 6.59
N ARG A 27 5.46 -13.82 7.80
CA ARG A 27 5.19 -12.40 8.07
C ARG A 27 6.46 -11.64 8.40
N ILE A 28 6.54 -10.41 7.89
CA ILE A 28 7.61 -9.45 8.19
C ILE A 28 7.05 -8.32 9.04
N CYS A 29 7.94 -7.66 9.78
CA CYS A 29 7.65 -6.40 10.43
C CYS A 29 7.99 -5.25 9.48
N ASP A 30 6.97 -4.59 8.93
CA ASP A 30 7.17 -3.34 8.20
C ASP A 30 7.37 -2.20 9.21
N THR A 31 8.64 -1.88 9.45
CA THR A 31 9.06 -0.81 10.37
C THR A 31 9.00 0.58 9.74
N SER A 32 8.67 0.69 8.45
CA SER A 32 8.42 1.99 7.81
C SER A 32 7.08 2.59 8.27
N GLN A 33 6.21 1.76 8.82
CA GLN A 33 4.90 2.14 9.31
C GLN A 33 4.93 2.52 10.81
N PRO A 34 4.05 3.43 11.27
CA PRO A 34 3.98 3.85 12.67
C PRO A 34 3.79 2.68 13.64
N GLY A 35 4.73 2.53 14.58
CA GLY A 35 4.69 1.43 15.57
C GLY A 35 4.93 0.03 14.99
N GLY A 36 5.39 -0.06 13.73
CA GLY A 36 5.55 -1.31 13.00
C GLY A 36 4.21 -1.91 12.57
N TYR A 37 4.23 -2.70 11.50
CA TYR A 37 3.05 -3.36 10.97
C TYR A 37 3.38 -4.77 10.48
N CYS A 38 2.80 -5.78 11.12
CA CYS A 38 2.94 -7.16 10.65
C CYS A 38 2.21 -7.36 9.31
N THR A 39 2.94 -7.78 8.28
CA THR A 39 2.38 -7.97 6.92
C THR A 39 3.07 -9.13 6.18
N LEU A 40 2.52 -9.50 5.01
CA LEU A 40 3.21 -10.26 3.99
C LEU A 40 3.57 -9.30 2.85
N ALA A 41 4.86 -9.13 2.57
CA ALA A 41 5.32 -8.39 1.40
C ALA A 41 5.27 -9.26 0.13
N ASN A 42 5.14 -8.61 -1.02
CA ASN A 42 5.04 -9.26 -2.33
C ASN A 42 3.85 -10.22 -2.42
N CYS A 43 2.73 -9.85 -1.79
CA CYS A 43 1.51 -10.62 -1.92
C CYS A 43 1.03 -10.65 -3.38
N THR A 44 0.32 -11.71 -3.73
CA THR A 44 -0.29 -11.95 -5.04
C THR A 44 -1.81 -12.01 -4.90
N GLU A 45 -2.50 -12.33 -5.99
CA GLU A 45 -3.96 -12.39 -6.08
C GLU A 45 -4.65 -13.26 -5.01
N SER A 46 -3.94 -14.19 -4.36
CA SER A 46 -4.51 -15.14 -3.39
C SER A 46 -3.63 -15.43 -2.16
N SER A 47 -2.53 -14.69 -1.95
CA SER A 47 -1.57 -15.04 -0.91
C SER A 47 -1.90 -14.49 0.49
N CYS A 48 -2.82 -13.53 0.59
CA CYS A 48 -3.19 -12.95 1.89
C CYS A 48 -4.14 -13.86 2.67
N PRO A 49 -3.97 -14.00 4.00
CA PRO A 49 -4.87 -14.80 4.82
C PRO A 49 -6.33 -14.34 4.71
N GLU A 50 -7.21 -15.27 4.34
CA GLU A 50 -8.64 -15.01 4.16
C GLU A 50 -9.30 -14.52 5.46
N GLY A 51 -10.21 -13.55 5.34
CA GLY A 51 -10.95 -12.98 6.47
C GLY A 51 -10.12 -12.10 7.42
N GLU A 52 -8.82 -11.92 7.16
CA GLU A 52 -7.93 -11.07 7.95
C GLU A 52 -7.43 -9.88 7.12
N SER A 53 -7.02 -10.11 5.88
CA SER A 53 -6.34 -9.11 5.07
C SER A 53 -6.61 -9.27 3.59
N ILE A 54 -6.33 -8.22 2.83
CA ILE A 54 -6.35 -8.22 1.36
C ILE A 54 -5.01 -7.78 0.79
N CYS A 55 -4.68 -8.25 -0.42
CA CYS A 55 -3.47 -7.82 -1.12
C CYS A 55 -3.66 -6.47 -1.81
N VAL A 56 -2.82 -5.51 -1.41
CA VAL A 56 -2.88 -4.12 -1.88
C VAL A 56 -1.53 -3.72 -2.45
N MET A 57 -1.55 -3.15 -3.64
CA MET A 57 -0.39 -2.52 -4.26
C MET A 57 -0.35 -1.04 -3.87
N PHE A 58 0.79 -0.54 -3.41
CA PHE A 58 1.04 0.88 -3.18
C PHE A 58 1.99 1.44 -4.23
N ASN A 59 1.97 2.77 -4.42
CA ASN A 59 2.76 3.47 -5.43
C ASN A 59 2.48 2.91 -6.83
N SER A 60 1.23 2.63 -7.17
CA SER A 60 0.88 2.05 -8.48
C SER A 60 1.12 3.04 -9.63
N SER A 61 0.96 4.34 -9.38
CA SER A 61 1.29 5.41 -10.31
C SER A 61 2.71 5.95 -10.10
N SER A 62 3.37 6.35 -11.20
CA SER A 62 4.68 7.01 -11.15
C SER A 62 4.60 8.45 -10.65
N SER A 63 3.41 9.07 -10.70
CA SER A 63 3.19 10.44 -10.25
C SER A 63 1.71 10.67 -9.87
N ALA A 64 1.47 11.49 -8.86
CA ALA A 64 0.13 11.96 -8.51
C ALA A 64 -0.32 13.17 -9.36
N VAL A 65 0.56 13.72 -10.21
CA VAL A 65 0.22 14.79 -11.15
C VAL A 65 -0.43 14.16 -12.40
N PRO A 66 -1.69 14.50 -12.75
CA PRO A 66 -2.39 13.86 -13.87
C PRO A 66 -1.66 13.99 -15.22
N ALA A 67 -0.96 15.10 -15.46
CA ALA A 67 -0.18 15.31 -16.69
C ALA A 67 1.00 14.33 -16.85
N CYS A 68 1.42 13.67 -15.77
CA CYS A 68 2.51 12.71 -15.73
C CYS A 68 2.01 11.25 -15.79
N GLU A 69 0.70 11.03 -15.97
CA GLU A 69 0.14 9.69 -16.04
C GLU A 69 0.63 8.96 -17.29
N TYR A 70 1.18 7.75 -17.11
CA TYR A 70 1.52 6.86 -18.21
C TYR A 70 0.52 5.70 -18.23
N PRO A 71 -0.51 5.76 -19.08
CA PRO A 71 -1.57 4.76 -19.07
C PRO A 71 -1.01 3.36 -19.36
N GLY A 72 -1.43 2.39 -18.57
CA GLY A 72 -1.05 0.99 -18.76
C GLY A 72 0.36 0.61 -18.28
N LYS A 73 1.09 1.48 -17.56
CA LYS A 73 2.29 1.08 -16.83
C LYS A 73 2.16 1.36 -15.33
N LEU A 74 2.43 0.32 -14.56
CA LEU A 74 2.69 0.46 -13.13
C LEU A 74 4.04 1.13 -12.89
N SER A 75 4.12 1.91 -11.82
CA SER A 75 5.38 2.45 -11.33
C SER A 75 6.39 1.34 -11.03
N PRO A 76 7.68 1.51 -11.35
CA PRO A 76 8.75 0.60 -10.89
C PRO A 76 8.84 0.50 -9.35
N SER A 77 8.32 1.51 -8.65
CA SER A 77 8.27 1.58 -7.18
C SER A 77 7.03 0.89 -6.60
N ALA A 78 6.16 0.32 -7.44
CA ALA A 78 4.97 -0.37 -6.98
C ALA A 78 5.33 -1.60 -6.11
N ARG A 79 4.72 -1.73 -4.94
CA ARG A 79 4.96 -2.84 -4.00
C ARG A 79 3.64 -3.34 -3.44
N THR A 80 3.53 -4.65 -3.22
CA THR A 80 2.31 -5.26 -2.69
C THR A 80 2.49 -5.71 -1.25
N PHE A 81 1.48 -5.47 -0.42
CA PHE A 81 1.45 -5.85 0.99
C PHE A 81 0.05 -6.34 1.38
N CYS A 82 -0.01 -7.31 2.28
CA CYS A 82 -1.28 -7.68 2.90
C CYS A 82 -1.68 -6.61 3.92
N MET A 83 -2.84 -6.01 3.70
CA MET A 83 -3.40 -4.96 4.55
C MET A 83 -4.62 -5.49 5.28
N MET A 84 -4.71 -5.20 6.57
CA MET A 84 -5.77 -5.68 7.45
C MET A 84 -7.08 -5.05 6.98
N THR A 85 -8.10 -5.87 6.77
CA THR A 85 -9.43 -5.38 6.42
C THR A 85 -10.11 -4.74 7.63
N CYS A 86 -10.96 -3.75 7.39
CA CYS A 86 -11.71 -3.06 8.44
C CYS A 86 -13.13 -2.71 8.00
N ASN A 87 -14.01 -2.44 8.97
CA ASN A 87 -15.33 -1.86 8.75
C ASN A 87 -15.38 -0.39 9.21
N SER A 88 -14.61 -0.04 10.25
CA SER A 88 -14.58 1.28 10.88
C SER A 88 -13.21 1.57 11.51
N ASP A 89 -12.94 2.84 11.85
CA ASP A 89 -11.67 3.26 12.46
C ASP A 89 -11.35 2.53 13.77
N SER A 90 -12.37 2.09 14.52
CA SER A 90 -12.16 1.34 15.77
C SER A 90 -11.61 -0.07 15.56
N ASP A 91 -11.66 -0.60 14.33
CA ASP A 91 -11.01 -1.86 13.99
C ASP A 91 -9.50 -1.69 13.82
N CYS A 92 -9.05 -0.45 13.60
CA CYS A 92 -7.66 -0.09 13.37
C CYS A 92 -6.96 0.39 14.65
N ARG A 93 -5.64 0.27 14.68
CA ARG A 93 -4.81 0.85 15.75
C ARG A 93 -4.88 2.38 15.71
N THR A 94 -4.57 3.05 16.83
CA THR A 94 -4.72 4.51 17.02
C THR A 94 -4.10 5.40 15.92
N ASP A 95 -2.96 4.99 15.36
CA ASP A 95 -2.24 5.72 14.29
C ASP A 95 -2.69 5.33 12.87
N TYR A 96 -3.67 4.44 12.78
CA TYR A 96 -4.28 3.93 11.58
C TYR A 96 -5.75 4.31 11.53
N PHE A 97 -6.32 4.27 10.36
CA PHE A 97 -7.74 4.52 10.15
C PHE A 97 -8.26 3.65 9.02
N CYS A 98 -9.56 3.43 9.02
CA CYS A 98 -10.21 2.58 8.05
C CYS A 98 -10.57 3.40 6.80
N THR A 99 -9.98 3.05 5.67
CA THR A 99 -10.24 3.74 4.41
C THR A 99 -10.65 2.77 3.32
N ASP A 100 -11.49 3.24 2.40
CA ASP A 100 -11.87 2.52 1.19
C ASP A 100 -10.94 2.89 0.04
N ILE A 101 -10.04 1.98 -0.32
CA ILE A 101 -9.09 2.16 -1.44
C ILE A 101 -9.66 1.72 -2.79
N GLY A 102 -10.95 1.35 -2.86
CA GLY A 102 -11.66 1.15 -4.12
C GLY A 102 -12.17 2.47 -4.72
N GLY A 103 -12.15 3.55 -3.95
CA GLY A 103 -12.57 4.89 -4.35
C GLY A 103 -11.40 5.84 -4.68
N PRO A 104 -11.61 7.17 -4.56
CA PRO A 104 -10.54 8.15 -4.70
C PRO A 104 -9.44 7.89 -3.67
N ASP A 105 -8.27 7.47 -4.14
CA ASP A 105 -7.18 7.01 -3.28
C ASP A 105 -5.95 7.93 -3.41
N PRO A 106 -5.63 8.74 -2.38
CA PRO A 106 -4.45 9.59 -2.37
C PRO A 106 -3.13 8.83 -2.13
N TRP A 107 -3.16 7.54 -1.77
CA TRP A 107 -1.98 6.68 -1.62
C TRP A 107 -1.53 6.06 -2.95
N GLY A 108 -2.29 6.26 -4.03
CA GLY A 108 -2.05 5.59 -5.30
C GLY A 108 -2.03 4.08 -5.13
N ALA A 109 -2.88 3.54 -4.26
CA ALA A 109 -3.01 2.14 -4.00
C ALA A 109 -4.07 1.49 -4.89
N LEU A 110 -3.94 0.19 -5.11
CA LEU A 110 -4.85 -0.62 -5.90
C LEU A 110 -5.04 -1.96 -5.22
N VAL A 111 -6.28 -2.44 -5.15
CA VAL A 111 -6.56 -3.81 -4.73
C VAL A 111 -6.13 -4.75 -5.85
N VAL A 112 -5.19 -5.63 -5.57
CA VAL A 112 -4.70 -6.65 -6.52
C VAL A 112 -5.20 -8.05 -6.17
N GLN A 113 -5.77 -8.24 -4.98
CA GLN A 113 -6.40 -9.49 -4.61
C GLN A 113 -7.60 -9.77 -5.50
N LYS A 114 -7.64 -10.99 -6.07
CA LYS A 114 -8.79 -11.46 -6.82
C LYS A 114 -9.94 -11.76 -5.87
N ASP A 115 -11.15 -11.38 -6.27
CA ASP A 115 -12.38 -11.62 -5.50
C ASP A 115 -12.29 -11.11 -4.04
N ALA A 116 -11.61 -9.96 -3.85
CA ALA A 116 -11.42 -9.36 -2.53
C ALA A 116 -12.79 -9.12 -1.84
N PRO A 117 -12.95 -9.54 -0.57
CA PRO A 117 -14.23 -9.43 0.14
C PRO A 117 -14.61 -7.99 0.49
N THR A 118 -13.65 -7.07 0.43
CA THR A 118 -13.82 -5.64 0.69
C THR A 118 -12.65 -4.90 0.05
N THR A 119 -12.81 -3.59 -0.11
CA THR A 119 -11.76 -2.63 -0.47
C THR A 119 -11.33 -1.77 0.72
N LYS A 120 -11.88 -2.04 1.91
CA LYS A 120 -11.58 -1.27 3.13
C LYS A 120 -10.42 -1.86 3.91
N ILE A 121 -9.42 -1.04 4.20
CA ILE A 121 -8.20 -1.44 4.90
C ILE A 121 -7.80 -0.46 6.00
N CYS A 122 -7.09 -0.96 7.01
CA CYS A 122 -6.37 -0.12 7.96
C CYS A 122 -5.09 0.42 7.32
N ILE A 123 -4.96 1.75 7.24
CA ILE A 123 -3.77 2.42 6.72
C ILE A 123 -3.30 3.51 7.67
N ALA A 124 -2.00 3.80 7.67
CA ALA A 124 -1.45 4.91 8.42
C ALA A 124 -1.96 6.25 7.86
N LYS A 125 -2.22 7.20 8.76
CA LYS A 125 -2.58 8.59 8.39
C LYS A 125 -1.51 9.19 7.47
N GLN A 126 -1.90 9.74 6.32
CA GLN A 126 -0.96 10.45 5.45
C GLN A 126 -0.38 11.64 6.21
N ALA A 127 0.95 11.73 6.26
CA ALA A 127 1.66 12.89 6.79
C ALA A 127 2.00 13.93 5.69
N GLY A 128 1.72 13.61 4.42
CA GLY A 128 2.00 14.50 3.28
C GLY A 128 0.98 15.62 3.14
N GLN A 129 1.42 16.80 2.70
CA GLN A 129 0.52 17.87 2.26
C GLN A 129 -0.01 17.57 0.85
N PRO A 130 -1.22 18.01 0.50
CA PRO A 130 -1.72 17.94 -0.87
C PRO A 130 -0.74 18.62 -1.84
N ILE A 131 -0.55 18.02 -3.02
CA ILE A 131 0.24 18.63 -4.09
C ILE A 131 -0.61 19.79 -4.67
N PRO A 132 -0.07 21.01 -4.80
CA PRO A 132 -0.77 22.12 -5.45
C PRO A 132 -1.21 21.77 -6.87
N GLU A 133 -2.39 22.23 -7.28
CA GLU A 133 -2.94 21.95 -8.62
C GLU A 133 -2.07 22.53 -9.75
N ASP A 134 -1.34 23.61 -9.47
CA ASP A 134 -0.44 24.30 -10.39
C ASP A 134 1.01 23.77 -10.34
N HIS A 135 1.23 22.60 -9.71
CA HIS A 135 2.57 22.05 -9.59
C HIS A 135 3.19 21.79 -10.98
N PRO A 136 4.39 22.34 -11.29
CA PRO A 136 4.98 22.24 -12.61
C PRO A 136 5.27 20.78 -12.98
N ALA A 137 4.90 20.40 -14.22
CA ALA A 137 5.08 19.06 -14.78
C ALA A 137 6.33 18.93 -15.67
N GLU A 138 7.23 19.92 -15.63
CA GLU A 138 8.40 20.05 -16.53
C GLU A 138 9.37 18.86 -16.46
N VAL A 139 9.36 18.11 -15.35
CA VAL A 139 10.19 16.91 -15.14
C VAL A 139 9.57 15.65 -15.78
N CYS A 140 8.26 15.67 -16.05
CA CYS A 140 7.50 14.53 -16.60
C CYS A 140 7.46 14.53 -18.13
N GLN A 141 8.57 14.82 -18.82
CA GLN A 141 8.58 14.78 -20.27
C GLN A 141 8.81 13.35 -20.78
N PRO A 142 7.84 12.72 -21.49
CA PRO A 142 8.12 11.54 -22.28
C PRO A 142 8.98 11.97 -23.48
N GLY A 143 10.29 12.00 -23.27
CA GLY A 143 11.26 12.33 -24.31
C GLY A 143 11.69 13.79 -24.29
N PHE A 144 12.98 13.96 -24.01
CA PHE A 144 13.82 14.97 -24.64
C PHE A 144 13.43 15.06 -26.13
N SER A 145 12.74 16.13 -26.55
CA SER A 145 12.73 16.49 -27.97
C SER A 145 14.15 16.88 -28.31
N LEU A 146 14.86 15.99 -29.01
CA LEU A 146 16.06 16.36 -29.74
C LEU A 146 15.67 17.41 -30.77
N GLY A 147 15.89 18.68 -30.43
CA GLY A 147 16.18 19.77 -31.36
C GLY A 147 15.07 20.16 -32.36
N GLY A 148 14.66 21.42 -32.29
CA GLY A 148 14.03 22.05 -33.43
C GLY A 148 14.95 22.15 -34.65
N ALA A 149 14.30 22.19 -35.82
CA ALA A 149 14.72 22.73 -37.12
C ALA A 149 15.90 22.10 -37.88
N ALA A 150 15.58 21.50 -39.03
CA ALA A 150 16.27 21.81 -40.27
C ALA A 150 15.26 21.81 -41.42
N SER A 151 15.05 22.99 -42.00
CA SER A 151 14.53 23.15 -43.35
C SER A 151 15.65 22.79 -44.33
N GLU A 152 15.32 22.03 -45.37
CA GLU A 152 15.87 22.11 -46.74
C GLU A 152 14.95 21.31 -47.68
#